data_AF-A0A7S2JUZ6-F1
#
_entry.id   AF-A0A7S2JUZ6-F1
#
_cell.length_a   1.000
_cell.length_b   1.000
_cell.length_c   1.000
_cell.angle_alpha   90.00
_cell.angle_beta   90.00
_cell.angle_gamma   90.00
#
_symmetry.space_group_name_H-M   'P 1'
#
loop_
_entity.id
_entity.type
_entity.pdbx_description
1 polymer ?
#
loop_
_entity_poly.entity_id
_entity_poly.type
_entity_poly.pdbx_seq_one_letter_code
_entity_poly.pdbx_strand_id
1 'polypeptide(L)'
;PADAPDVTSQLAAGSPASDPAAPPANTTECEEKAISLAIEVVLFVINLATAGTATGATAALSRAKASLVTELSPTLIKALAAEAHVLVEAYRHNNAHGMGEAVVAMFRELWNGHIVRACIDAIRAEMNWWDWATTGVTLVACLTLWLGSGGAVLAAQVALTILSATKLILAAIAVTVACDAEFGPNSTNST
;
A
#
# COMPACT_ATOMS: atom_id res chain seq x y z
N PRO A 1 32.33 41.86 -53.79
CA PRO A 1 31.77 40.51 -54.07
C PRO A 1 32.78 39.46 -53.63
N ALA A 2 32.66 39.06 -52.36
CA ALA A 2 33.66 38.29 -51.63
C ALA A 2 33.46 36.78 -51.81
N ASP A 3 34.59 36.09 -51.79
CA ASP A 3 34.83 34.66 -51.97
C ASP A 3 34.01 33.77 -51.03
N ALA A 4 33.64 32.59 -51.55
CA ALA A 4 33.22 31.45 -50.74
C ALA A 4 34.46 30.75 -50.15
N PRO A 5 34.36 30.28 -48.89
CA PRO A 5 35.17 29.15 -48.46
C PRO A 5 34.33 28.03 -47.81
N ASP A 6 34.52 26.85 -48.38
CA ASP A 6 34.91 25.59 -47.75
C ASP A 6 34.05 25.01 -46.61
N VAL A 7 33.31 23.96 -46.95
CA VAL A 7 32.53 23.11 -46.06
C VAL A 7 33.37 21.89 -45.71
N THR A 8 34.19 21.95 -44.66
CA THR A 8 34.42 20.86 -43.67
C THR A 8 35.60 21.19 -42.74
N SER A 9 35.31 21.71 -41.55
CA SER A 9 35.96 21.33 -40.27
C SER A 9 35.50 22.25 -39.13
N GLN A 10 35.44 21.70 -37.91
CA GLN A 10 34.98 22.27 -36.63
C GLN A 10 33.45 22.11 -36.43
N LEU A 11 32.90 21.11 -35.72
CA LEU A 11 33.32 20.45 -34.47
C LEU A 11 33.76 21.44 -33.39
N ALA A 12 32.77 22.03 -32.70
CA ALA A 12 32.70 22.19 -31.24
C ALA A 12 31.64 23.24 -30.89
N ALA A 13 30.50 22.82 -30.32
CA ALA A 13 29.83 23.49 -29.19
C ALA A 13 28.38 22.99 -29.06
N GLY A 14 28.19 22.10 -28.09
CA GLY A 14 27.03 22.06 -27.18
C GLY A 14 25.64 22.26 -27.75
N SER A 15 25.02 21.19 -28.22
CA SER A 15 23.60 20.99 -27.92
C SER A 15 23.49 20.50 -26.47
N PRO A 16 22.64 21.08 -25.60
CA PRO A 16 22.33 20.43 -24.34
C PRO A 16 21.64 19.12 -24.71
N ALA A 17 22.34 18.03 -24.39
CA ALA A 17 21.78 16.70 -24.44
C ALA A 17 20.41 16.73 -23.77
N SER A 18 19.42 16.18 -24.47
CA SER A 18 18.20 15.70 -23.84
C SER A 18 18.61 15.00 -22.56
N ASP A 19 18.18 15.55 -21.41
CA ASP A 19 18.35 14.88 -20.13
C ASP A 19 17.90 13.43 -20.32
N PRO A 20 18.76 12.44 -20.02
CA PRO A 20 18.31 11.07 -20.01
C PRO A 20 17.16 11.01 -19.02
N ALA A 21 16.00 10.55 -19.51
CA ALA A 21 14.85 10.21 -18.70
C ALA A 21 15.36 9.62 -17.38
N ALA A 22 15.04 10.30 -16.27
CA ALA A 22 15.41 9.84 -14.95
C ALA A 22 15.11 8.33 -14.89
N PRO A 23 16.08 7.49 -14.48
CA PRO A 23 15.84 6.06 -14.36
C PRO A 23 14.59 5.86 -13.50
N PRO A 24 13.70 4.90 -13.82
CA PRO A 24 12.55 4.62 -12.98
C PRO A 24 13.09 4.42 -11.57
N ALA A 25 12.56 5.19 -10.61
CA ALA A 25 12.96 5.07 -9.22
C ALA A 25 12.98 3.58 -8.86
N ASN A 26 14.16 3.04 -8.53
CA ASN A 26 14.27 1.69 -8.00
C ASN A 26 13.49 1.69 -6.68
N THR A 27 12.22 1.28 -6.73
CA THR A 27 11.45 1.04 -5.50
C THR A 27 12.20 0.02 -4.68
N THR A 28 12.48 0.35 -3.42
CA THR A 28 13.25 -0.56 -2.56
C THR A 28 12.39 -1.80 -2.24
N GLU A 29 13.04 -2.91 -1.88
CA GLU A 29 12.31 -4.15 -1.58
C GLU A 29 11.30 -3.94 -0.43
N CYS A 30 11.66 -3.12 0.57
CA CYS A 30 10.74 -2.73 1.65
C CYS A 30 9.52 -1.96 1.12
N GLU A 31 9.71 -1.01 0.21
CA GLU A 31 8.60 -0.26 -0.41
C GLU A 31 7.63 -1.21 -1.11
N GLU A 32 8.15 -2.13 -1.94
CA GLU A 32 7.32 -3.09 -2.67
C GLU A 32 6.50 -3.98 -1.71
N LYS A 33 7.12 -4.48 -0.63
CA LYS A 33 6.41 -5.29 0.37
C LYS A 33 5.40 -4.46 1.15
N ALA A 34 5.73 -3.22 1.53
CA ALA A 34 4.83 -2.35 2.28
C ALA A 34 3.58 -2.01 1.48
N ILE A 35 3.70 -1.83 0.17
CA ILE A 35 2.58 -1.66 -0.75
C ILE A 35 1.71 -2.91 -0.78
N SER A 36 2.34 -4.10 -0.85
CA SER A 36 1.59 -5.36 -0.80
C SER A 36 0.81 -5.51 0.51
N LEU A 37 1.42 -5.15 1.64
CA LEU A 37 0.76 -5.15 2.94
C LEU A 37 -0.41 -4.16 2.98
N ALA A 38 -0.22 -2.93 2.49
CA ALA A 38 -1.27 -1.93 2.42
C ALA A 38 -2.51 -2.45 1.68
N ILE A 39 -2.30 -3.07 0.51
CA ILE A 39 -3.38 -3.65 -0.30
C ILE A 39 -4.09 -4.78 0.45
N GLU A 40 -3.34 -5.70 1.07
CA GLU A 40 -3.93 -6.82 1.83
C GLU A 40 -4.70 -6.33 3.06
N VAL A 41 -4.23 -5.31 3.77
CA VAL A 41 -4.96 -4.67 4.89
C VAL A 41 -6.29 -4.11 4.40
N VAL A 42 -6.28 -3.33 3.31
CA VAL A 42 -7.51 -2.73 2.77
C VAL A 42 -8.47 -3.80 2.26
N LEU A 43 -7.98 -4.80 1.52
CA LEU A 43 -8.81 -5.91 1.05
C LEU A 43 -9.43 -6.68 2.20
N PHE A 44 -8.67 -6.96 3.24
CA PHE A 44 -9.16 -7.67 4.41
C PHE A 44 -10.30 -6.88 5.08
N VAL A 45 -10.12 -5.58 5.31
CA VAL A 45 -11.15 -4.73 5.92
C VAL A 45 -12.39 -4.58 5.03
N ILE A 46 -12.22 -4.43 3.71
CA ILE A 46 -13.34 -4.36 2.75
C ILE A 46 -14.10 -5.69 2.69
N ASN A 47 -13.40 -6.81 2.66
CA ASN A 47 -14.03 -8.13 2.69
C ASN A 47 -14.76 -8.37 4.01
N LEU A 48 -14.22 -7.87 5.13
CA LEU A 48 -14.88 -7.92 6.43
C LEU A 48 -16.17 -7.09 6.44
N ALA A 49 -16.13 -5.86 5.91
CA ALA A 49 -17.30 -4.97 5.81
C ALA A 49 -18.40 -5.56 4.91
N THR A 50 -18.00 -6.16 3.81
CA THR A 50 -18.92 -6.62 2.75
C THR A 50 -19.27 -8.09 2.88
N ALA A 51 -18.84 -8.76 3.95
CA ALA A 51 -18.97 -10.22 4.12
C ALA A 51 -18.46 -11.03 2.90
N GLY A 52 -17.41 -10.53 2.22
CA GLY A 52 -16.82 -11.15 1.04
C GLY A 52 -17.60 -10.97 -0.26
N THR A 53 -18.65 -10.13 -0.29
CA THR A 53 -19.46 -9.88 -1.49
C THR A 53 -18.82 -8.90 -2.48
N ALA A 54 -17.71 -8.26 -2.11
CA ALA A 54 -16.91 -7.40 -2.99
C ALA A 54 -16.09 -8.23 -4.02
N THR A 55 -16.75 -9.10 -4.77
CA THR A 55 -16.15 -9.90 -5.84
C THR A 55 -15.56 -8.97 -6.90
N GLY A 56 -14.26 -9.11 -7.17
CA GLY A 56 -13.53 -8.24 -8.10
C GLY A 56 -12.68 -7.16 -7.44
N ALA A 57 -12.85 -6.91 -6.12
CA ALA A 57 -12.02 -5.94 -5.40
C ALA A 57 -10.53 -6.26 -5.52
N THR A 58 -10.14 -7.53 -5.36
CA THR A 58 -8.75 -7.99 -5.54
C THR A 58 -8.21 -7.68 -6.93
N ALA A 59 -9.00 -7.87 -7.99
CA ALA A 59 -8.57 -7.60 -9.36
C ALA A 59 -8.46 -6.09 -9.62
N ALA A 60 -9.43 -5.31 -9.14
CA ALA A 60 -9.42 -3.85 -9.23
C ALA A 60 -8.18 -3.25 -8.55
N LEU A 61 -7.91 -3.69 -7.31
CA LEU A 61 -6.76 -3.26 -6.53
C LEU A 61 -5.42 -3.73 -7.12
N SER A 62 -5.38 -4.92 -7.70
CA SER A 62 -4.18 -5.39 -8.41
C SER A 62 -3.85 -4.51 -9.62
N ARG A 63 -4.86 -4.01 -10.34
CA ARG A 63 -4.67 -3.05 -11.46
C ARG A 63 -4.31 -1.66 -10.96
N ALA A 64 -4.91 -1.23 -9.86
CA ALA A 64 -4.62 0.05 -9.22
C ALA A 64 -3.28 0.06 -8.46
N LYS A 65 -2.63 -1.09 -8.24
CA LYS A 65 -1.37 -1.23 -7.49
C LYS A 65 -0.33 -0.19 -7.92
N ALA A 66 -0.14 0.01 -9.24
CA ALA A 66 0.82 0.99 -9.76
C ALA A 66 0.50 2.44 -9.35
N SER A 67 -0.79 2.80 -9.25
CA SER A 67 -1.24 4.10 -8.77
C SER A 67 -1.18 4.22 -7.25
N LEU A 68 -1.34 3.11 -6.52
CA LEU A 68 -1.17 3.11 -5.06
C LEU A 68 0.30 3.25 -4.66
N VAL A 69 1.23 2.71 -5.45
CA VAL A 69 2.68 2.84 -5.25
C VAL A 69 3.10 4.30 -5.14
N THR A 70 2.53 5.17 -5.98
CA THR A 70 2.89 6.60 -6.01
C THR A 70 2.29 7.40 -4.85
N GLU A 71 1.31 6.84 -4.15
CA GLU A 71 0.60 7.51 -3.06
C GLU A 71 1.16 7.12 -1.67
N LEU A 72 1.97 6.05 -1.58
CA LEU A 72 2.62 5.67 -0.33
C LEU A 72 3.80 6.59 -0.04
N SER A 73 3.66 7.44 0.98
CA SER A 73 4.78 8.23 1.49
C SER A 73 5.76 7.35 2.31
N PRO A 74 7.05 7.70 2.36
CA PRO A 74 8.04 7.00 3.20
C PRO A 74 7.65 6.95 4.69
N THR A 75 6.93 7.97 5.17
CA THR A 75 6.37 8.01 6.53
C THR A 75 5.32 6.92 6.72
N LEU A 76 4.43 6.73 5.74
CA LEU A 76 3.42 5.68 5.76
C LEU A 76 4.07 4.30 5.77
N ILE A 77 5.10 4.09 4.95
CA ILE A 77 5.83 2.82 4.87
C ILE A 77 6.46 2.46 6.21
N LYS A 78 7.11 3.43 6.88
CA LYS A 78 7.68 3.22 8.21
C LYS A 78 6.60 2.91 9.26
N ALA A 79 5.47 3.60 9.21
CA ALA A 79 4.35 3.32 10.11
C ALA A 79 3.78 1.91 9.88
N LEU A 80 3.58 1.52 8.61
CA LEU A 80 3.14 0.17 8.24
C LEU A 80 4.13 -0.90 8.69
N ALA A 81 5.44 -0.67 8.53
CA ALA A 81 6.46 -1.61 8.97
C ALA A 81 6.49 -1.76 10.49
N ALA A 82 6.33 -0.66 11.24
CA ALA A 82 6.24 -0.69 12.70
C ALA A 82 5.02 -1.49 13.17
N GLU A 83 3.84 -1.25 12.59
CA GLU A 83 2.63 -2.01 12.91
C GLU A 83 2.73 -3.47 12.44
N ALA A 84 3.47 -3.75 11.36
CA ALA A 84 3.70 -5.11 10.87
C ALA A 84 4.49 -5.92 11.89
N HIS A 85 5.48 -5.31 12.54
CA HIS A 85 6.19 -5.92 13.65
C HIS A 85 5.27 -6.24 14.82
N VAL A 86 4.38 -5.30 15.19
CA VAL A 86 3.38 -5.54 16.25
C VAL A 86 2.45 -6.70 15.88
N LEU A 87 1.99 -6.76 14.63
CA LEU A 87 1.12 -7.84 14.14
C LEU A 87 1.83 -9.20 14.16
N VAL A 88 3.07 -9.27 13.69
CA VAL A 88 3.86 -10.51 13.66
C VAL A 88 4.17 -11.01 15.07
N GLU A 89 4.50 -10.10 15.99
CA GLU A 89 4.76 -10.46 17.38
C GLU A 89 3.48 -10.93 18.09
N ALA A 90 2.37 -10.24 17.87
CA ALA A 90 1.06 -10.68 18.38
C ALA A 90 0.66 -12.05 17.82
N TYR A 91 0.96 -12.33 16.54
CA TYR A 91 0.75 -13.63 15.93
C TYR A 91 1.57 -14.73 16.60
N ARG A 92 2.87 -14.50 16.84
CA ARG A 92 3.75 -15.48 17.52
C ARG A 92 3.26 -15.84 18.92
N HIS A 93 2.68 -14.88 19.62
CA HIS A 93 2.12 -15.08 20.96
C HIS A 93 0.65 -15.53 20.98
N ASN A 94 0.05 -15.82 19.83
CA ASN A 94 -1.39 -16.13 19.70
C ASN A 94 -2.30 -15.08 20.36
N ASN A 95 -1.87 -13.81 20.37
CA ASN A 95 -2.60 -12.71 20.96
C ASN A 95 -3.56 -12.09 19.92
N ALA A 96 -4.75 -12.66 19.80
CA ALA A 96 -5.76 -12.21 18.84
C ALA A 96 -6.16 -10.74 19.02
N HIS A 97 -6.19 -10.24 20.26
CA HIS A 97 -6.47 -8.83 20.54
C HIS A 97 -5.39 -7.92 19.97
N GLY A 98 -4.11 -8.24 20.23
CA GLY A 98 -2.98 -7.48 19.71
C GLY A 98 -2.92 -7.50 18.18
N MET A 99 -3.28 -8.62 17.56
CA MET A 99 -3.40 -8.71 16.10
C MET A 99 -4.50 -7.80 15.56
N GLY A 100 -5.66 -7.76 16.24
CA GLY A 100 -6.77 -6.88 15.91
C GLY A 100 -6.39 -5.40 15.98
N GLU A 101 -5.72 -4.99 17.06
CA GLU A 101 -5.25 -3.61 17.24
C GLU A 101 -4.24 -3.19 16.16
N ALA A 102 -3.27 -4.05 15.85
CA ALA A 102 -2.26 -3.76 14.82
C ALA A 102 -2.89 -3.54 13.45
N VAL A 103 -3.86 -4.37 13.04
CA VAL A 103 -4.56 -4.19 11.76
C VAL A 103 -5.42 -2.94 11.75
N VAL A 104 -6.07 -2.61 12.87
CA VAL A 104 -6.81 -1.34 13.02
C VAL A 104 -5.88 -0.14 12.88
N ALA A 105 -4.70 -0.20 13.49
CA ALA A 105 -3.68 0.84 13.39
C ALA A 105 -3.18 1.01 11.95
N MET A 106 -2.80 -0.09 11.28
CA MET A 106 -2.44 -0.07 9.85
C MET A 106 -3.54 0.54 8.99
N PHE A 107 -4.79 0.12 9.19
CA PHE A 107 -5.92 0.64 8.44
C PHE A 107 -6.11 2.15 8.68
N ARG A 108 -5.90 2.62 9.90
CA ARG A 108 -6.00 4.04 10.25
C ARG A 108 -4.90 4.87 9.58
N GLU A 109 -3.67 4.36 9.54
CA GLU A 109 -2.58 5.01 8.81
C GLU A 109 -2.91 5.11 7.32
N LEU A 110 -3.37 4.02 6.71
CA LEU A 110 -3.79 4.00 5.30
C LEU A 110 -4.97 4.94 5.02
N TRP A 111 -5.89 5.08 5.97
CA TRP A 111 -7.00 6.02 5.86
C TRP A 111 -6.52 7.48 5.90
N ASN A 112 -5.64 7.80 6.85
CA ASN A 112 -5.04 9.13 6.98
C ASN A 112 -4.18 9.49 5.76
N GLY A 113 -3.47 8.50 5.20
CA GLY A 113 -2.70 8.63 3.96
C GLY A 113 -3.55 8.61 2.68
N HIS A 114 -4.88 8.69 2.77
CA HIS A 114 -5.82 8.66 1.64
C HIS A 114 -5.79 7.41 0.74
N ILE A 115 -4.95 6.41 1.04
CA ILE A 115 -4.85 5.15 0.30
C ILE A 115 -6.19 4.42 0.27
N VAL A 116 -6.90 4.36 1.40
CA VAL A 116 -8.21 3.68 1.47
C VAL A 116 -9.23 4.31 0.50
N ARG A 117 -9.19 5.63 0.29
CA ARG A 117 -10.07 6.30 -0.67
C ARG A 117 -9.71 5.91 -2.11
N ALA A 118 -8.44 5.92 -2.46
CA ALA A 118 -7.97 5.47 -3.78
C ALA A 118 -8.37 4.02 -4.07
N CYS A 119 -8.26 3.13 -3.07
CA CYS A 119 -8.73 1.75 -3.16
C CYS A 119 -10.24 1.66 -3.43
N ILE A 120 -11.03 2.43 -2.69
CA ILE A 120 -12.49 2.45 -2.83
C ILE A 120 -12.89 2.98 -4.22
N ASP A 121 -12.25 4.04 -4.70
CA ASP A 121 -12.53 4.60 -6.03
C ASP A 121 -12.17 3.62 -7.15
N ALA A 122 -11.07 2.87 -7.00
CA ALA A 122 -10.69 1.81 -7.93
C ALA A 122 -11.73 0.67 -7.96
N ILE A 123 -12.25 0.25 -6.80
CA ILE A 123 -13.30 -0.76 -6.71
C ILE A 123 -14.60 -0.26 -7.34
N ARG A 124 -14.98 0.99 -7.05
CA ARG A 124 -16.17 1.63 -7.60
C ARG A 124 -16.15 1.69 -9.11
N ALA A 125 -14.99 1.95 -9.72
CA ALA A 125 -14.85 2.04 -11.18
C ALA A 125 -15.12 0.70 -11.89
N GLU A 126 -14.98 -0.42 -11.20
CA GLU A 126 -15.11 -1.77 -11.75
C GLU A 126 -16.48 -2.42 -11.48
N MET A 127 -17.20 -1.94 -10.45
CA MET A 127 -18.53 -2.45 -10.10
C MET A 127 -19.64 -1.76 -10.90
N ASN A 128 -20.70 -2.51 -11.18
CA ASN A 128 -21.96 -1.92 -11.63
C ASN A 128 -22.48 -0.97 -10.55
N TRP A 129 -23.11 0.14 -10.95
CA TRP A 129 -23.62 1.14 -10.05
C TRP A 129 -24.58 0.56 -8.98
N TRP A 130 -25.39 -0.45 -9.34
CA TRP A 130 -26.30 -1.12 -8.41
C TRP A 130 -25.56 -1.91 -7.34
N ASP A 131 -24.54 -2.68 -7.74
CA ASP A 131 -23.72 -3.46 -6.81
C ASP A 131 -22.85 -2.54 -5.96
N TRP A 132 -22.38 -1.42 -6.52
CA TRP A 132 -21.70 -0.38 -5.78
C TRP A 132 -22.63 0.30 -4.77
N ALA A 133 -23.90 0.53 -5.08
CA ALA A 133 -24.83 1.15 -4.14
C ALA A 133 -25.06 0.28 -2.89
N THR A 134 -25.23 -1.03 -3.06
CA THR A 134 -25.42 -1.97 -1.93
C THR A 134 -24.13 -2.19 -1.15
N THR A 135 -23.01 -2.38 -1.86
CA THR A 135 -21.68 -2.58 -1.27
C THR A 135 -21.21 -1.33 -0.55
N GLY A 136 -21.37 -0.17 -1.18
CA GLY A 136 -20.99 1.14 -0.65
C GLY A 136 -21.81 1.53 0.57
N VAL A 137 -23.13 1.31 0.57
CA VAL A 137 -23.97 1.56 1.78
C VAL A 137 -23.51 0.69 2.94
N THR A 138 -23.26 -0.60 2.69
CA THR A 138 -22.77 -1.53 3.73
C THR A 138 -21.41 -1.09 4.25
N LEU A 139 -20.49 -0.75 3.34
CA LEU A 139 -19.13 -0.32 3.68
C LEU A 139 -19.13 0.98 4.49
N VAL A 140 -19.93 1.97 4.11
CA VAL A 140 -20.10 3.22 4.89
C VAL A 140 -20.73 2.95 6.25
N ALA A 141 -21.73 2.07 6.34
CA ALA A 141 -22.35 1.69 7.61
C ALA A 141 -21.34 1.01 8.54
N CYS A 142 -20.55 0.05 8.04
CA CYS A 142 -19.48 -0.61 8.79
C CYS A 142 -18.40 0.38 9.21
N LEU A 143 -17.92 1.25 8.32
CA LEU A 143 -16.94 2.28 8.65
C LEU A 143 -17.47 3.22 9.74
N THR A 144 -18.74 3.64 9.65
CA THR A 144 -19.36 4.50 10.66
C THR A 144 -19.44 3.80 12.00
N LEU A 145 -19.80 2.51 12.02
CA LEU A 145 -19.84 1.68 13.23
C LEU A 145 -18.45 1.54 13.85
N TRP A 146 -17.44 1.24 13.03
CA TRP A 146 -16.07 1.05 13.48
C TRP A 146 -15.47 2.36 14.02
N LEU A 147 -15.59 3.45 13.28
CA LEU A 147 -15.11 4.77 13.70
C LEU A 147 -15.88 5.30 14.91
N GLY A 148 -17.20 5.09 14.96
CA GLY A 148 -18.06 5.49 16.09
C GLY A 148 -17.74 4.75 17.39
N SER A 149 -17.19 3.53 17.30
CA SER A 149 -16.71 2.75 18.45
C SER A 149 -15.24 3.03 18.83
N GLY A 150 -14.57 3.97 18.14
CA GLY A 150 -13.13 4.22 18.33
C GLY A 150 -12.23 3.10 17.82
N GLY A 151 -12.73 2.22 16.94
CA GLY A 151 -12.00 1.07 16.39
C GLY A 151 -12.18 -0.24 17.17
N ALA A 152 -12.84 -0.22 18.33
CA ALA A 152 -13.02 -1.42 19.17
C ALA A 152 -13.82 -2.53 18.48
N VAL A 153 -14.89 -2.17 17.75
CA VAL A 153 -15.69 -3.17 17.01
C VAL A 153 -14.90 -3.77 15.84
N LEU A 154 -14.07 -2.97 15.17
CA LEU A 154 -13.18 -3.47 14.12
C LEU A 154 -12.13 -4.42 14.72
N ALA A 155 -11.47 -4.03 15.82
CA ALA A 155 -10.48 -4.87 16.49
C ALA A 155 -11.06 -6.24 16.89
N ALA A 156 -12.28 -6.26 17.43
CA ALA A 156 -12.97 -7.51 17.80
C ALA A 156 -13.29 -8.39 16.58
N GLN A 157 -13.83 -7.80 15.50
CA GLN A 157 -14.14 -8.54 14.27
C GLN A 157 -12.87 -9.06 13.58
N VAL A 158 -11.80 -8.27 13.58
CA VAL A 158 -10.49 -8.69 13.08
C VAL A 158 -9.96 -9.82 13.94
N ALA A 159 -9.93 -9.71 15.27
CA ALA A 159 -9.43 -10.75 16.16
C ALA A 159 -10.10 -12.11 15.92
N LEU A 160 -11.39 -12.13 15.55
CA LEU A 160 -12.13 -13.35 15.22
C LEU A 160 -11.79 -13.94 13.84
N THR A 161 -11.37 -13.11 12.90
CA THR A 161 -11.20 -13.50 11.48
C THR A 161 -9.73 -13.56 11.05
N ILE A 162 -8.83 -12.93 11.80
CA ILE A 162 -7.43 -12.73 11.42
C ILE A 162 -6.66 -14.05 11.28
N LEU A 163 -7.03 -15.07 12.06
CA LEU A 163 -6.43 -16.40 11.97
C LEU A 163 -6.66 -17.07 10.60
N SER A 164 -7.73 -16.68 9.89
CA SER A 164 -8.00 -17.13 8.51
C SER A 164 -7.40 -16.21 7.45
N ALA A 165 -6.85 -15.06 7.84
CA ALA A 165 -6.27 -14.05 6.95
C ALA A 165 -4.80 -14.32 6.65
N THR A 166 -4.49 -15.53 6.16
CA THR A 166 -3.11 -15.99 5.92
C THR A 166 -2.32 -15.04 5.01
N LYS A 167 -2.96 -14.45 3.99
CA LYS A 167 -2.30 -13.50 3.08
C LYS A 167 -1.81 -12.24 3.78
N LEU A 168 -2.63 -11.69 4.68
CA LEU A 168 -2.29 -10.50 5.45
C LEU A 168 -1.10 -10.78 6.39
N ILE A 169 -1.11 -11.92 7.07
CA ILE A 169 -0.02 -12.33 7.97
C ILE A 169 1.28 -12.54 7.18
N LEU A 170 1.21 -13.22 6.03
CA LEU A 170 2.39 -13.43 5.18
C LEU A 170 2.94 -12.11 4.63
N ALA A 171 2.07 -11.18 4.22
CA ALA A 171 2.48 -9.86 3.78
C ALA A 171 3.16 -9.06 4.91
N ALA A 172 2.64 -9.14 6.14
CA ALA A 172 3.24 -8.49 7.30
C ALA A 172 4.63 -9.05 7.60
N ILE A 173 4.80 -10.38 7.59
CA ILE A 173 6.11 -11.03 7.75
C ILE A 173 7.08 -10.56 6.65
N ALA A 174 6.64 -10.56 5.39
CA ALA A 174 7.48 -10.11 4.27
C ALA A 174 7.96 -8.66 4.44
N VAL A 175 7.09 -7.76 4.90
CA VAL A 175 7.46 -6.37 5.22
C VAL A 175 8.47 -6.30 6.35
N THR A 176 8.25 -7.02 7.46
CA THR A 176 9.20 -6.99 8.59
C THR A 176 10.60 -7.42 8.16
N VAL A 177 10.71 -8.47 7.35
CA VAL A 177 12.00 -8.97 6.84
C VAL A 177 12.66 -7.96 5.89
N ALA A 178 11.91 -7.43 4.92
CA ALA A 178 12.45 -6.51 3.93
C ALA A 178 12.84 -5.16 4.55
N CYS A 179 12.03 -4.63 5.45
CA CYS A 179 12.26 -3.33 6.07
C CYS A 179 13.29 -3.39 7.21
N ASP A 180 13.46 -4.52 7.90
CA ASP A 180 14.58 -4.69 8.84
C ASP A 180 15.93 -4.75 8.15
N ALA A 181 15.99 -5.31 6.93
CA ALA A 181 17.21 -5.31 6.13
C ALA A 181 17.63 -3.88 5.72
N GLU A 182 16.65 -2.99 5.54
CA GLU A 182 16.86 -1.61 5.07
C GLU A 182 17.03 -0.60 6.21
N PHE A 183 16.28 -0.76 7.31
CA PHE A 183 16.22 0.18 8.44
C PHE A 183 16.79 -0.37 9.75
N GLY A 184 17.26 -1.62 9.78
CA GLY A 184 17.84 -2.24 10.97
C GLY A 184 19.23 -1.67 11.34
N PRO A 185 19.69 -1.87 12.58
CA PRO A 185 20.98 -1.36 13.06
C PRO A 185 22.22 -1.92 12.32
N ASN A 186 22.03 -2.91 11.44
CA ASN A 186 23.07 -3.53 10.62
C ASN A 186 23.04 -3.10 9.14
N SER A 187 22.24 -2.11 8.72
CA SER A 187 22.19 -1.68 7.30
C SER A 187 23.45 -0.92 6.82
N THR A 188 24.45 -0.74 7.68
CA THR A 188 25.80 -0.34 7.26
C THR A 188 26.53 -1.52 6.63
N ASN A 189 26.32 -1.76 5.34
CA ASN A 189 27.36 -2.16 4.37
C ASN A 189 26.69 -2.72 3.11
N SER A 190 26.46 -1.88 2.10
CA SER A 190 26.52 -2.24 0.68
C SER A 190 26.57 -0.97 -0.16
N THR A 191 27.76 -0.36 -0.22
CA THR A 191 28.22 0.45 -1.36
C THR A 191 29.05 -0.42 -2.28
#